data_AF-A0A2S9GG03-F1
#
_entry.id   AF-A0A2S9GG03-F1
#
_cell.length_a   1.000
_cell.length_b   1.000
_cell.length_c   1.000
_cell.angle_alpha   90.00
_cell.angle_beta   90.00
_cell.angle_gamma   90.00
#
_symmetry.space_group_name_H-M   'P 1'
#
loop_
_entity.id
_entity.type
_entity.pdbx_description
1 polymer ?
#
loop_
_entity_poly.entity_id
_entity_poly.type
_entity_poly.pdbx_seq_one_letter_code
_entity_poly.pdbx_strand_id
1 'polypeptide(L)'
;AESDAGGAMRTLGGYQREVDFYRYVAGPGPLGTPHVYAARMAGSDGDFVLVLEDLLGWDNVDHLAGVSVERARICMEQLAGLHA
;
A
#
# COMPACT_ATOMS: atom_id res chain seq x y z
N ALA A 1 13.05 -16.54 -12.38
CA ALA A 1 13.01 -15.51 -13.42
C ALA A 1 12.54 -14.24 -12.75
N GLU A 2 13.36 -13.20 -12.72
CA GLU A 2 12.98 -11.94 -12.12
C GLU A 2 12.02 -11.23 -13.07
N SER A 3 10.82 -10.88 -12.60
CA SER A 3 9.88 -10.09 -13.39
C SER A 3 10.45 -8.67 -13.55
N ASP A 4 10.26 -8.07 -14.73
CA ASP A 4 10.70 -6.70 -15.04
C ASP A 4 10.17 -5.69 -14.01
N ALA A 5 8.93 -5.92 -13.53
CA ALA A 5 8.33 -5.14 -12.45
C ALA A 5 9.03 -5.32 -11.09
N GLY A 6 9.51 -6.52 -10.77
CA GLY A 6 10.24 -6.81 -9.54
C GLY A 6 11.61 -6.15 -9.50
N GLY A 7 12.31 -6.13 -10.64
CA GLY A 7 13.57 -5.40 -10.79
C GLY A 7 13.40 -3.89 -10.65
N ALA A 8 12.33 -3.33 -11.25
CA ALA A 8 11.99 -1.91 -11.10
C ALA A 8 11.65 -1.53 -9.65
N MET A 9 10.88 -2.36 -8.94
CA MET A 9 10.56 -2.12 -7.52
C MET A 9 11.80 -2.11 -6.63
N ARG A 10 12.80 -2.96 -6.90
CA ARG A 10 14.06 -2.91 -6.15
C ARG A 10 14.85 -1.65 -6.48
N THR A 11 14.99 -1.32 -7.76
CA THR A 11 15.81 -0.20 -8.23
C THR A 11 15.26 1.15 -7.79
N LEU A 12 13.93 1.31 -7.77
CA LEU A 12 13.24 2.54 -7.36
C LEU A 12 12.92 2.58 -5.85
N GLY A 13 13.45 1.62 -5.08
CA GLY A 13 13.20 1.52 -3.64
C GLY A 13 11.71 1.37 -3.28
N GLY A 14 10.92 0.76 -4.15
CA GLY A 14 9.48 0.58 -3.98
C GLY A 14 9.13 -0.24 -2.73
N TYR A 15 9.82 -1.37 -2.51
CA TYR A 15 9.59 -2.20 -1.33
C TYR A 15 9.92 -1.48 -0.02
N GLN A 16 11.03 -0.74 0.01
CA GLN A 16 11.40 0.06 1.18
C GLN A 16 10.34 1.12 1.49
N ARG A 17 9.88 1.86 0.46
CA ARG A 17 8.83 2.87 0.61
C ARG A 17 7.51 2.29 1.09
N GLU A 18 7.10 1.13 0.57
CA GLU A 18 5.88 0.46 0.99
C GLU A 18 5.96 0.02 2.46
N VAL A 19 7.07 -0.61 2.87
CA VAL A 19 7.26 -1.02 4.26
C VAL A 19 7.31 0.16 5.21
N ASP A 20 8.00 1.24 4.84
CA ASP A 20 8.08 2.45 5.66
C ASP A 20 6.73 3.17 5.77
N PHE A 21 5.92 3.17 4.69
CA PHE A 21 4.55 3.66 4.75
C PHE A 21 3.74 2.92 5.83
N TYR A 22 3.74 1.59 5.81
CA TYR A 22 2.98 0.82 6.80
C TYR A 22 3.58 0.86 8.22
N ARG A 23 4.87 1.12 8.36
CA ARG A 23 5.52 1.31 9.68
C ARG A 23 5.20 2.65 10.32
N TYR A 24 5.23 3.72 9.53
CA TYR A 24 5.34 5.08 10.08
C TYR A 24 4.18 5.99 9.69
N VAL A 25 3.48 5.70 8.58
CA VAL A 25 2.45 6.59 8.02
C VAL A 25 1.03 6.00 8.19
N ALA A 26 0.86 4.70 7.97
CA ALA A 26 -0.45 4.05 7.93
C ALA A 26 -1.22 4.14 9.26
N GLY A 27 -0.55 3.94 10.39
CA GLY A 27 -1.18 3.97 11.72
C GLY A 27 -1.61 5.37 12.21
N PRO A 28 -0.75 6.40 12.09
CA PRO A 28 -1.12 7.78 12.47
C PRO A 28 -1.96 8.51 11.43
N GLY A 29 -2.00 8.01 10.19
CA GLY A 29 -2.60 8.69 9.05
C GLY A 29 -4.14 8.67 9.06
N PRO A 30 -4.78 9.59 8.33
CA PRO A 30 -6.24 9.67 8.23
C PRO A 30 -6.85 8.60 7.32
N LEU A 31 -6.01 7.79 6.67
CA LEU A 31 -6.44 6.69 5.81
C LEU A 31 -6.87 5.48 6.64
N GLY A 32 -8.03 4.92 6.30
CA GLY A 32 -8.47 3.61 6.78
C GLY A 32 -7.65 2.47 6.17
N THR A 33 -6.36 2.42 6.51
CA THR A 33 -5.46 1.33 6.12
C THR A 33 -5.79 0.03 6.87
N PRO A 34 -5.53 -1.15 6.28
CA PRO A 34 -5.68 -2.41 6.99
C PRO A 34 -4.80 -2.46 8.23
N HIS A 35 -5.25 -3.17 9.27
CA HIS A 35 -4.41 -3.36 10.46
C HIS A 35 -3.05 -3.98 10.09
N VAL A 36 -1.96 -3.43 10.63
CA VAL A 36 -0.59 -3.89 10.35
C VAL A 36 -0.14 -4.84 11.46
N TYR A 37 -0.04 -6.13 11.17
CA TYR A 37 0.48 -7.12 12.11
C TYR A 37 2.03 -7.15 12.13
N ALA A 38 2.66 -6.98 10.96
CA ALA A 38 4.11 -6.90 10.85
C ALA A 38 4.52 -6.11 9.61
N ALA A 39 5.55 -5.28 9.74
CA ALA A 39 6.21 -4.60 8.63
C ALA A 39 7.71 -4.57 8.93
N ARG A 40 8.50 -5.41 8.24
CA ARG A 40 9.93 -5.61 8.52
C ARG A 40 10.75 -5.71 7.23
N MET A 41 11.87 -5.00 7.19
CA MET A 41 12.92 -5.16 6.18
C MET A 41 14.07 -5.98 6.78
N ALA A 42 14.65 -6.89 6.02
CA ALA A 42 15.86 -7.63 6.36
C ALA A 42 17.05 -7.08 5.56
N GLY A 43 17.99 -6.44 6.26
CA GLY A 43 19.23 -5.93 5.65
C GLY A 43 19.01 -4.95 4.50
N SER A 44 19.99 -4.89 3.59
CA SER A 44 20.00 -4.01 2.40
C SER A 44 19.45 -4.66 1.13
N ASP A 45 19.20 -5.97 1.16
CA ASP A 45 19.07 -6.78 -0.06
C ASP A 45 17.64 -6.78 -0.63
N GLY A 46 16.76 -5.99 -0.03
CA GLY A 46 15.36 -5.82 -0.47
C GLY A 46 14.44 -6.93 0.02
N ASP A 47 14.92 -7.82 0.88
CA ASP A 47 14.08 -8.82 1.55
C ASP A 47 13.21 -8.15 2.61
N PHE A 48 11.92 -8.44 2.58
CA PHE A 48 10.97 -7.86 3.51
C PHE A 48 9.79 -8.78 3.79
N VAL A 49 9.12 -8.51 4.90
CA VAL A 49 7.83 -9.11 5.25
C VAL A 49 6.85 -8.01 5.64
N LEU A 50 5.68 -8.05 5.03
CA LEU A 50 4.54 -7.19 5.32
C LEU A 50 3.33 -8.10 5.55
N VAL A 51 2.73 -8.01 6.74
CA VAL A 51 1.56 -8.79 7.16
C VAL A 51 0.47 -7.80 7.56
N LEU A 52 -0.63 -7.83 6.82
CA LEU A 52 -1.76 -6.92 6.95
C LEU A 52 -3.05 -7.69 7.26
N GLU A 53 -4.05 -6.98 7.75
CA GLU A 53 -5.43 -7.45 7.84
C GLU A 53 -5.91 -8.04 6.52
N ASP A 54 -6.60 -9.18 6.62
CA ASP A 54 -7.28 -9.76 5.48
C ASP A 54 -8.55 -8.95 5.17
N LEU A 55 -8.60 -8.42 3.95
CA LEU A 55 -9.72 -7.61 3.45
C LEU A 55 -10.65 -8.43 2.55
N LEU A 56 -10.70 -9.76 2.68
CA LEU A 56 -11.55 -10.65 1.84
C LEU A 56 -13.01 -10.18 1.70
N GLY A 57 -13.56 -9.48 2.69
CA GLY A 57 -14.92 -8.92 2.65
C GLY A 57 -15.08 -7.65 1.81
N TRP A 58 -14.01 -7.13 1.20
CA TRP A 58 -14.02 -5.90 0.43
C TRP A 58 -14.03 -6.21 -1.08
N ASP A 59 -14.73 -5.36 -1.83
CA ASP A 59 -14.68 -5.43 -3.30
C ASP A 59 -13.39 -4.80 -3.82
N ASN A 60 -12.54 -5.62 -4.44
CA ASN A 60 -11.37 -5.12 -5.16
C ASN A 60 -11.79 -4.39 -6.44
N VAL A 61 -11.23 -3.21 -6.66
CA VAL A 61 -11.56 -2.36 -7.81
C VAL A 61 -10.76 -2.81 -9.03
N ASP A 62 -11.45 -3.10 -10.12
CA ASP A 62 -10.84 -3.22 -11.43
C ASP A 62 -10.46 -1.82 -11.94
N HIS A 63 -9.15 -1.57 -12.08
CA HIS A 63 -8.60 -0.29 -12.50
C HIS A 63 -8.93 0.07 -13.96
N LEU A 64 -9.33 -0.89 -14.80
CA LEU A 64 -9.79 -0.64 -16.18
C LEU A 64 -11.29 -0.32 -16.22
N ALA A 65 -12.08 -0.99 -15.39
CA ALA A 65 -13.52 -0.72 -15.28
C ALA A 65 -13.82 0.57 -14.51
N GLY A 66 -12.93 0.94 -13.57
CA GLY A 66 -13.07 2.10 -12.72
C GLY A 66 -14.04 1.89 -11.56
N VAL A 67 -14.49 3.00 -10.97
CA VAL A 67 -15.40 3.01 -9.82
C VAL A 67 -16.58 3.95 -10.06
N SER A 68 -17.65 3.79 -9.28
CA SER A 68 -18.73 4.78 -9.26
C SER A 68 -18.22 6.13 -8.77
N VAL A 69 -18.90 7.21 -9.17
CA VAL A 69 -18.57 8.58 -8.74
C VAL A 69 -18.57 8.71 -7.21
N GLU A 70 -19.49 8.03 -6.53
CA GLU A 70 -19.56 8.05 -5.07
C GLU A 70 -18.31 7.42 -4.43
N ARG A 71 -17.85 6.25 -4.94
CA ARG A 71 -16.61 5.62 -4.47
C ARG A 71 -15.39 6.48 -4.80
N ALA A 72 -15.35 7.11 -5.99
CA ALA A 72 -14.29 8.03 -6.36
C ALA A 72 -14.19 9.21 -5.39
N ARG A 73 -15.32 9.79 -4.97
CA ARG A 73 -15.36 10.88 -3.99
C ARG A 73 -14.73 10.46 -2.65
N ILE A 74 -15.09 9.28 -2.16
CA ILE A 74 -14.51 8.72 -0.93
C ILE A 74 -12.98 8.56 -1.08
N CYS A 75 -12.51 7.97 -2.18
CA CYS A 75 -11.07 7.84 -2.46
C CYS A 75 -10.34 9.19 -2.47
N MET A 76 -10.94 10.22 -3.09
CA MET A 76 -10.35 11.55 -3.18
C MET A 76 -10.26 12.24 -1.81
N GLU A 77 -11.27 12.10 -0.96
CA GLU A 77 -11.25 12.65 0.41
C GLU A 77 -10.17 12.00 1.27
N GLN A 78 -10.06 10.68 1.19
CA GLN A 78 -9.02 9.91 1.86
C GLN A 78 -7.62 10.31 1.37
N LEU A 79 -7.43 10.46 0.05
CA LEU A 79 -6.17 10.89 -0.54
C LEU A 79 -5.78 12.32 -0.14
N ALA A 80 -6.74 13.24 -0.11
CA ALA A 80 -6.51 14.60 0.36
C ALA A 80 -6.08 14.62 1.84
N GLY A 81 -6.67 13.76 2.67
CA GLY A 81 -6.24 13.56 4.04
C GLY A 81 -4.80 13.06 4.14
N LEU A 82 -4.40 12.07 3.32
CA LEU A 82 -3.02 11.57 3.31
C LEU A 82 -2.00 12.65 2.92
N HIS A 83 -2.38 13.57 2.03
CA HIS A 83 -1.48 14.61 1.52
C HIS A 83 -1.23 15.77 2.50
N ALA A 84 -2.21 16.10 3.35
CA ALA A 84 -2.19 17.29 4.22
C ALA A 84 -1.22 17.18 5.40
#